data_AF-A0A1C3CVV6-F1
#
_entry.id   AF-A0A1C3CVV6-F1
#
_cell.length_a   1.000
_cell.length_b   1.000
_cell.length_c   1.000
_cell.angle_alpha   90.00
_cell.angle_beta   90.00
_cell.angle_gamma   90.00
#
_symmetry.space_group_name_H-M   'P 1'
#
loop_
_entity.id
_entity.type
_entity.pdbx_description
1 polymer ?
#
loop_
_entity_poly.entity_id
_entity_poly.type
_entity_poly.pdbx_seq_one_letter_code
_entity_poly.pdbx_strand_id
1 'polypeptide(L)'
;MIDHLCGFKKYHLKQLNSFVHTGKQAFTRNVMGFKSDLLYPMLGQSNNLITVAAQIMLKHTIPDKQYLINSYIEKYRPCFYLEEDADPAMVDRVEKYYTDGKLK
;
A
#
# COMPACT_ATOMS: atom_id res chain seq x y z
N MET A 1 11.66 0.74 -9.44
CA MET A 1 11.26 2.01 -8.77
C MET A 1 9.86 2.44 -9.23
N ILE A 2 9.63 2.54 -10.54
CA ILE A 2 8.30 2.90 -11.08
C ILE A 2 7.27 1.82 -10.74
N ASP A 3 7.64 0.54 -10.76
CA ASP A 3 6.68 -0.57 -10.60
C ASP A 3 6.09 -0.64 -9.19
N HIS A 4 6.92 -0.51 -8.14
CA HIS A 4 6.45 -0.48 -6.76
C HIS A 4 5.59 0.76 -6.47
N LEU A 5 5.93 1.91 -7.08
CA LEU A 5 5.13 3.14 -6.99
C LEU A 5 3.78 3.01 -7.73
N CYS A 6 3.80 2.40 -8.91
CA CYS A 6 2.62 2.12 -9.72
C CYS A 6 1.71 1.14 -8.98
N GLY A 7 2.23 0.04 -8.47
CA GLY A 7 1.48 -0.94 -7.67
C GLY A 7 0.87 -0.31 -6.42
N PHE A 8 1.65 0.46 -5.66
CA PHE A 8 1.11 1.17 -4.48
C PHE A 8 -0.02 2.14 -4.83
N LYS A 9 0.17 2.95 -5.89
CA LYS A 9 -0.85 3.89 -6.37
C LYS A 9 -2.10 3.18 -6.86
N LYS A 10 -1.94 2.07 -7.59
CA LYS A 10 -3.02 1.31 -8.22
C LYS A 10 -3.85 0.54 -7.19
N TYR A 11 -3.21 -0.12 -6.24
CA TYR A 11 -3.88 -1.06 -5.35
C TYR A 11 -4.18 -0.51 -3.95
N HIS A 12 -3.41 0.45 -3.42
CA HIS A 12 -3.49 0.82 -1.99
C HIS A 12 -3.86 2.29 -1.73
N LEU A 13 -3.48 3.24 -2.59
CA LEU A 13 -3.61 4.67 -2.31
C LEU A 13 -5.05 5.14 -2.06
N LYS A 14 -6.02 4.63 -2.83
CA LYS A 14 -7.44 5.03 -2.70
C LYS A 14 -8.07 4.53 -1.40
N GLN A 15 -7.71 3.33 -0.95
CA GLN A 15 -8.19 2.77 0.31
C GLN A 15 -7.60 3.54 1.50
N LEU A 16 -6.30 3.84 1.46
CA LEU A 16 -5.62 4.61 2.50
C LEU A 16 -6.23 6.02 2.65
N ASN A 17 -6.47 6.72 1.53
CA ASN A 17 -7.09 8.05 1.56
C ASN A 17 -8.55 8.02 2.06
N SER A 18 -9.35 7.06 1.59
CA SER A 18 -10.73 6.90 2.06
C SER A 18 -10.79 6.68 3.58
N PHE A 19 -9.84 5.89 4.10
CA PHE A 19 -9.74 5.57 5.52
C PHE A 19 -9.32 6.76 6.40
N VAL A 20 -8.38 7.58 5.94
CA VAL A 20 -7.94 8.77 6.69
C VAL A 20 -9.04 9.83 6.73
N HIS A 21 -9.92 9.88 5.73
CA HIS A 21 -10.87 10.97 5.54
C HIS A 21 -12.37 10.61 5.76
N THR A 22 -12.73 9.37 6.12
CA THR A 22 -14.14 9.03 6.42
C THR A 22 -14.49 9.24 7.91
N GLY A 23 -15.02 10.44 8.22
CA GLY A 23 -15.35 10.88 9.58
C GLY A 23 -16.35 10.01 10.36
N LYS A 24 -17.25 9.28 9.68
CA LYS A 24 -18.22 8.37 10.34
C LYS A 24 -17.55 7.09 10.86
N GLN A 25 -16.47 6.64 10.22
CA GLN A 25 -15.65 5.52 10.67
C GLN A 25 -14.70 5.97 11.80
N ALA A 26 -14.19 7.21 11.76
CA ALA A 26 -13.31 7.75 12.80
C ALA A 26 -13.96 7.81 14.20
N PHE A 27 -15.27 8.11 14.28
CA PHE A 27 -15.99 8.18 15.56
C PHE A 27 -16.20 6.79 16.19
N THR A 28 -16.71 5.81 15.43
CA THR A 28 -16.90 4.42 15.91
C THR A 28 -15.57 3.73 16.27
N ARG A 29 -14.51 4.09 15.56
CA ARG A 29 -13.13 3.58 15.72
C ARG A 29 -12.43 4.09 16.98
N ASN A 30 -12.80 5.28 17.47
CA ASN A 30 -12.31 5.81 18.74
C ASN A 30 -12.90 5.05 19.94
N VAL A 31 -14.03 4.37 19.75
CA VAL A 31 -14.76 3.64 20.80
C VAL A 31 -14.53 2.13 20.73
N MET A 32 -14.44 1.55 19.53
CA MET A 32 -14.44 0.08 19.32
C MET A 32 -13.08 -0.49 18.87
N GLY A 33 -12.09 0.36 18.54
CA GLY A 33 -10.81 -0.09 17.96
C GLY A 33 -10.96 -0.67 16.54
N PHE A 34 -9.87 -1.26 16.01
CA PHE A 34 -9.87 -1.95 14.73
C PHE A 34 -10.04 -3.45 14.92
N LYS A 35 -10.78 -4.09 14.01
CA LYS A 35 -10.68 -5.55 13.85
C LYS A 35 -9.26 -5.90 13.42
N SER A 36 -8.68 -6.95 14.02
CA SER A 36 -7.37 -7.49 13.67
C SER A 36 -7.21 -7.69 12.17
N ASP A 37 -8.26 -8.18 11.53
CA ASP A 37 -8.32 -8.54 10.11
C ASP A 37 -8.17 -7.32 9.19
N LEU A 38 -8.41 -6.11 9.71
CA LEU A 38 -8.16 -4.85 9.02
C LEU A 38 -6.83 -4.21 9.47
N LEU A 39 -6.48 -4.34 10.75
CA LEU A 39 -5.31 -3.71 11.35
C LEU A 39 -3.99 -4.18 10.70
N TYR A 40 -3.80 -5.49 10.53
CA TYR A 40 -2.54 -6.03 10.00
C TYR A 40 -2.30 -5.66 8.53
N PRO A 41 -3.29 -5.80 7.61
CA PRO A 41 -3.13 -5.31 6.25
C PRO A 41 -2.81 -3.82 6.18
N MET A 42 -3.44 -3.01 7.05
CA MET A 42 -3.20 -1.57 7.09
C MET A 42 -1.79 -1.20 7.55
N LEU A 43 -1.26 -1.87 8.57
CA LEU A 43 0.13 -1.69 8.99
C LEU A 43 1.09 -2.07 7.87
N GLY A 44 0.81 -3.17 7.15
CA GLY A 44 1.57 -3.58 5.98
C GLY A 44 1.56 -2.55 4.86
N GLN A 45 0.39 -2.02 4.51
CA GLN A 45 0.24 -0.97 3.49
C GLN A 45 0.95 0.34 3.91
N SER A 46 0.96 0.68 5.20
CA SER A 46 1.71 1.82 5.72
C SER A 46 3.22 1.64 5.57
N ASN A 47 3.74 0.45 5.83
CA ASN A 47 5.14 0.11 5.62
C ASN A 47 5.53 0.16 4.13
N ASN A 48 4.65 -0.27 3.22
CA ASN A 48 4.86 -0.11 1.78
C ASN A 48 5.04 1.37 1.41
N LEU A 49 4.22 2.27 1.96
CA LEU A 49 4.28 3.71 1.68
C LEU A 49 5.60 4.32 2.17
N ILE A 50 6.02 4.00 3.39
CA ILE A 50 7.30 4.48 3.96
C ILE A 50 8.45 3.99 3.08
N THR A 51 8.36 2.76 2.60
CA THR A 51 9.40 2.12 1.78
C THR A 51 9.48 2.73 0.38
N VAL A 52 8.35 3.11 -0.21
CA VAL A 52 8.30 3.94 -1.42
C VAL A 52 9.04 5.27 -1.19
N ALA A 53 8.76 5.97 -0.10
CA ALA A 53 9.42 7.24 0.21
C ALA A 53 10.94 7.04 0.38
N ALA A 54 11.34 5.97 1.07
CA ALA A 54 12.75 5.61 1.23
C ALA A 54 13.42 5.29 -0.12
N GLN A 55 12.75 4.57 -1.03
CA GLN A 55 13.28 4.30 -2.38
C GLN A 55 13.52 5.60 -3.17
N ILE A 56 12.59 6.55 -3.10
CA ILE A 56 12.73 7.86 -3.75
C ILE A 56 13.92 8.61 -3.14
N MET A 57 13.99 8.70 -1.81
CA MET A 57 15.10 9.37 -1.13
C MET A 57 16.44 8.74 -1.49
N LEU A 58 16.56 7.40 -1.44
CA LEU A 58 17.79 6.71 -1.81
C LEU A 58 18.19 6.99 -3.25
N LYS A 59 17.24 7.02 -4.20
CA LYS A 59 17.55 7.37 -5.60
C LYS A 59 18.15 8.76 -5.77
N HIS A 60 17.75 9.72 -4.93
CA HIS A 60 18.22 11.10 -5.04
C HIS A 60 19.39 11.45 -4.12
N THR A 61 19.72 10.60 -3.14
CA THR A 61 20.76 10.90 -2.14
C THR A 61 21.96 9.96 -2.23
N ILE A 62 21.74 8.66 -2.45
CA ILE A 62 22.81 7.66 -2.52
C ILE A 62 22.54 6.71 -3.69
N PRO A 63 23.17 6.95 -4.85
CA PRO A 63 23.09 6.05 -6.00
C PRO A 63 23.39 4.59 -5.61
N ASP A 64 22.73 3.65 -6.27
CA ASP A 64 22.95 2.20 -6.17
C ASP A 64 22.71 1.54 -4.80
N LYS A 65 21.96 2.17 -3.89
CA LYS A 65 21.56 1.56 -2.60
C LYS A 65 20.11 1.09 -2.53
N GLN A 66 19.38 1.08 -3.63
CA GLN A 66 17.99 0.65 -3.69
C GLN A 66 17.83 -0.84 -3.37
N TYR A 67 18.89 -1.65 -3.58
CA TYR A 67 18.89 -3.06 -3.21
C TYR A 67 18.62 -3.28 -1.71
N LEU A 68 19.03 -2.34 -0.85
CA LEU A 68 18.80 -2.42 0.59
C LEU A 68 17.30 -2.53 0.90
N ILE A 69 16.47 -1.83 0.14
CA ILE A 69 15.03 -1.87 0.30
C ILE A 69 14.50 -3.27 0.02
N ASN A 70 14.97 -3.93 -1.03
CA ASN A 70 14.57 -5.30 -1.33
C ASN A 70 15.00 -6.25 -0.21
N SER A 71 16.24 -6.11 0.29
CA SER A 71 16.73 -6.89 1.42
C SER A 71 15.90 -6.67 2.70
N TYR A 72 15.40 -5.46 2.94
CA TYR A 72 14.50 -5.16 4.06
C TYR A 72 13.12 -5.78 3.88
N ILE A 73 12.55 -5.71 2.66
CA ILE A 73 11.25 -6.33 2.35
C ILE A 73 11.33 -7.84 2.52
N GLU A 74 12.39 -8.49 2.02
CA GLU A 74 12.59 -9.93 2.16
C GLU A 74 12.73 -10.33 3.64
N LYS A 75 13.57 -9.62 4.40
CA LYS A 75 13.82 -9.92 5.81
C LYS A 75 12.59 -9.75 6.69
N TYR A 76 11.75 -8.76 6.39
CA TYR A 76 10.56 -8.43 7.18
C TYR A 76 9.27 -8.63 6.40
N ARG A 77 9.22 -9.60 5.48
CA ARG A 77 8.09 -9.84 4.58
C ARG A 77 6.69 -9.83 5.24
N PRO A 78 6.50 -10.41 6.45
CA PRO A 78 5.20 -10.37 7.14
C PRO A 78 4.73 -8.96 7.53
N CYS A 79 5.64 -7.99 7.57
CA CYS A 79 5.34 -6.59 7.89
C CYS A 79 4.92 -5.78 6.66
N PHE A 80 4.89 -6.37 5.47
CA PHE A 80 4.50 -5.72 4.21
C PHE A 80 3.21 -6.33 3.67
N TYR A 81 2.50 -5.57 2.85
CA TYR A 81 1.29 -6.02 2.17
C TYR A 81 1.47 -5.91 0.66
N LEU A 82 2.06 -6.91 0.02
CA LEU A 82 2.42 -6.87 -1.40
C LEU A 82 1.24 -7.27 -2.29
N GLU A 83 1.42 -7.15 -3.61
CA GLU A 83 0.38 -7.50 -4.60
C GLU A 83 -0.09 -8.96 -4.46
N GLU A 84 0.81 -9.87 -4.13
CA GLU A 84 0.52 -11.28 -3.84
C GLU A 84 -0.34 -11.50 -2.57
N ASP A 85 -0.44 -10.50 -1.69
CA ASP A 85 -1.32 -10.53 -0.50
C ASP A 85 -2.73 -9.96 -0.80
N ALA A 86 -2.93 -9.39 -1.99
CA ALA A 86 -4.20 -8.82 -2.40
C ALA A 86 -5.22 -9.90 -2.75
N ASP A 87 -6.47 -9.70 -2.32
CA ASP A 87 -7.59 -10.58 -2.72
C ASP A 87 -7.73 -10.57 -4.26
N PRO A 88 -7.63 -11.72 -4.94
CA PRO A 88 -7.75 -11.81 -6.39
C PRO A 88 -9.03 -11.15 -6.94
N ALA A 89 -10.16 -11.25 -6.23
CA ALA A 89 -11.40 -10.61 -6.64
C ALA A 89 -11.33 -9.09 -6.57
N MET A 90 -10.58 -8.55 -5.60
CA MET A 90 -10.30 -7.12 -5.49
C MET A 90 -9.37 -6.67 -6.62
N VAL A 91 -8.30 -7.43 -6.90
CA VAL A 91 -7.36 -7.17 -8.00
C VAL A 91 -8.12 -7.13 -9.33
N ASP A 92 -8.90 -8.16 -9.66
CA ASP A 92 -9.71 -8.23 -10.88
C ASP A 92 -10.65 -7.02 -11.04
N ARG A 93 -11.28 -6.59 -9.95
CA ARG A 93 -12.17 -5.42 -9.96
C ARG A 93 -11.39 -4.13 -10.22
N VAL A 94 -10.18 -4.00 -9.67
CA VAL A 94 -9.30 -2.84 -9.90
C VAL A 94 -8.79 -2.85 -11.33
N GLU A 95 -8.33 -3.99 -11.86
CA GLU A 95 -7.89 -4.11 -13.25
C GLU A 95 -9.00 -3.70 -14.21
N LYS A 96 -10.20 -4.27 -14.07
CA LYS A 96 -11.38 -3.90 -14.87
C LYS A 96 -11.68 -2.41 -14.82
N TYR A 97 -11.54 -1.78 -13.65
CA TYR A 97 -11.74 -0.34 -13.53
C TYR A 97 -10.78 0.48 -14.41
N TYR A 98 -9.54 0.03 -14.59
CA TYR A 98 -8.53 0.70 -15.42
C TYR A 98 -8.59 0.31 -16.90
N THR A 99 -9.05 -0.89 -17.25
CA THR A 99 -9.19 -1.34 -18.66
C THR A 99 -10.53 -0.98 -19.30
N ASP A 100 -11.63 -0.87 -18.55
CA ASP A 100 -12.99 -0.62 -19.08
C ASP A 100 -13.25 0.86 -19.46
N GLY A 101 -12.20 1.65 -19.73
CA GLY A 101 -12.34 3.00 -20.28
C GLY A 101 -12.99 4.05 -19.37
N LYS A 102 -13.09 3.80 -18.05
CA LYS A 102 -13.66 4.76 -17.07
C LYS A 102 -12.72 5.90 -16.66
N LEU A 103 -11.51 5.95 -17.25
CA LEU A 103 -10.62 7.10 -17.25
C LEU A 103 -10.32 7.47 -18.72
N LYS A 104 -11.27 8.18 -19.35
CA LYS A 104 -10.96 9.15 -20.39
C LYS A 104 -10.99 10.54 -19.76
#